data_AF-A0A5C7PZB9-F1
#
_entry.id   AF-A0A5C7PZB9-F1
#
_cell.length_a   1.000
_cell.length_b   1.000
_cell.length_c   1.000
_cell.angle_alpha   90.00
_cell.angle_beta   90.00
_cell.angle_gamma   90.00
#
_symmetry.space_group_name_H-M   'P 1'
#
loop_
_entity.id
_entity.type
_entity.pdbx_description
1 polymer ?
#
loop_
_entity_poly.entity_id
_entity_poly.type
_entity_poly.pdbx_seq_one_letter_code
_entity_poly.pdbx_strand_id
1 'polypeptide(L)'
;MTIHRHWIGYDHRGPATLRNIRQDITGEPVLLLDEGEVRTVVMDLTSYLAGETISSATAAAEGCTASIATASPLITLTISNATAYDIEGKVTLTITLSGGEVRKDTIRVRRIDRYAAENPVSDYT
;
A
#
# COMPACT_ATOMS: atom_id res chain seq x y z
N MET A 1 10.43 -1.92 -20.30
CA MET A 1 9.13 -1.28 -20.03
C MET A 1 8.60 -1.88 -18.73
N THR A 2 8.76 -1.17 -17.61
CA THR A 2 8.39 -1.69 -16.29
C THR A 2 6.87 -1.68 -16.15
N ILE A 3 6.25 -2.84 -16.11
CA ILE A 3 4.80 -2.97 -15.92
C ILE A 3 4.49 -2.55 -14.48
N HIS A 4 4.01 -1.33 -14.28
CA HIS A 4 3.47 -0.88 -13.01
C HIS A 4 2.16 -1.63 -12.76
N ARG A 5 2.19 -2.60 -11.83
CA ARG A 5 0.96 -3.28 -11.39
C ARG A 5 0.16 -2.29 -10.54
N HIS A 6 -1.08 -2.06 -10.94
CA HIS A 6 -2.05 -1.23 -10.22
C HIS A 6 -3.01 -2.17 -9.49
N TRP A 7 -3.22 -1.92 -8.20
CA TRP A 7 -4.32 -2.52 -7.46
C TRP A 7 -5.47 -1.53 -7.40
N ILE A 8 -6.67 -1.98 -7.73
CA ILE A 8 -7.89 -1.20 -7.56
C ILE A 8 -8.58 -1.77 -6.32
N GLY A 9 -8.55 -1.01 -5.23
CA GLY A 9 -9.38 -1.29 -4.06
C GLY A 9 -10.79 -0.77 -4.31
N TYR A 10 -11.78 -1.48 -3.80
CA TYR A 10 -13.17 -1.04 -3.80
C TYR A 10 -13.65 -0.99 -2.36
N ASP A 11 -14.25 0.11 -1.95
CA ASP A 11 -15.08 0.17 -0.74
C ASP A 11 -16.53 0.55 -1.08
N HIS A 12 -17.37 0.70 -0.04
CA HIS A 12 -18.79 1.05 -0.17
C HIS A 12 -19.07 2.40 -0.86
N ARG A 13 -18.04 3.19 -1.19
CA ARG A 13 -18.13 4.51 -1.82
C ARG A 13 -17.36 4.65 -3.14
N GLY A 14 -16.55 3.65 -3.53
CA GLY A 14 -16.00 3.58 -4.88
C GLY A 14 -14.59 2.99 -5.00
N PRO A 15 -13.99 3.08 -6.21
CA PRO A 15 -12.65 2.57 -6.47
C PRO A 15 -11.54 3.53 -6.00
N ALA A 16 -10.54 3.00 -5.30
CA ALA A 16 -9.27 3.65 -5.00
C ALA A 16 -8.14 2.94 -5.75
N THR A 17 -7.30 3.68 -6.49
CA THR A 17 -6.19 3.07 -7.25
C THR A 17 -4.88 3.21 -6.48
N LEU A 18 -4.24 2.08 -6.20
CA LEU A 18 -2.92 1.99 -5.58
C LEU A 18 -1.91 1.52 -6.63
N ARG A 19 -0.88 2.34 -6.88
CA ARG A 19 0.20 1.97 -7.84
C ARG A 19 1.31 1.21 -7.14
N ASN A 20 1.89 0.23 -7.85
CA ASN A 20 2.95 -0.67 -7.36
C ASN A 20 2.50 -1.66 -6.28
N ILE A 21 1.20 -1.90 -6.17
CA ILE A 21 0.59 -2.81 -5.20
C ILE A 21 -0.03 -4.00 -5.95
N ARG A 22 0.03 -5.18 -5.33
CA ARG A 22 -0.64 -6.41 -5.78
C ARG A 22 -1.76 -6.76 -4.82
N GLN A 23 -2.70 -7.61 -5.25
CA GLN A 23 -3.64 -8.23 -4.32
C GLN A 23 -3.00 -9.49 -3.74
N ASP A 24 -3.05 -9.63 -2.42
CA ASP A 24 -2.68 -10.87 -1.72
C ASP A 24 -3.80 -11.92 -1.85
N ILE A 25 -3.49 -13.19 -1.55
CA ILE A 25 -4.49 -14.28 -1.53
C ILE A 25 -5.62 -14.02 -0.53
N THR A 26 -5.37 -13.20 0.49
CA THR A 26 -6.36 -12.76 1.48
C THR A 26 -7.30 -11.66 0.96
N GLY A 27 -7.05 -11.13 -0.25
CA GLY A 27 -7.79 -10.03 -0.85
C GLY A 27 -7.24 -8.64 -0.50
N GLU A 28 -6.29 -8.56 0.43
CA GLU A 28 -5.67 -7.31 0.88
C GLU A 28 -4.60 -6.77 -0.09
N PRO A 29 -4.38 -5.45 -0.15
CA PRO A 29 -3.29 -4.86 -0.92
C PRO A 29 -1.93 -5.20 -0.29
N VAL A 30 -1.02 -5.76 -1.10
CA VAL A 30 0.37 -6.08 -0.72
C VAL A 30 1.38 -5.36 -1.61
N LEU A 31 2.32 -4.66 -0.98
CA LEU A 31 3.50 -4.08 -1.59
C LEU A 31 4.68 -5.04 -1.38
N LEU A 32 5.34 -5.40 -2.48
CA LEU A 32 6.57 -6.20 -2.43
C LEU A 32 7.77 -5.27 -2.60
N LEU A 33 8.76 -5.39 -1.71
CA LEU A 33 9.99 -4.59 -1.73
C LEU A 33 11.23 -5.47 -1.73
N ASP A 34 12.22 -5.12 -2.54
CA ASP A 34 13.57 -5.67 -2.41
C ASP A 34 14.28 -5.12 -1.15
N GLU A 35 15.38 -5.76 -0.75
CA GLU A 35 16.23 -5.25 0.33
C GLU A 35 16.75 -3.84 0.00
N GLY A 36 16.53 -2.90 0.93
CA GLY A 36 16.93 -1.51 0.75
C GLY A 36 16.12 -0.74 -0.30
N GLU A 37 15.09 -1.34 -0.91
CA GLU A 37 14.22 -0.63 -1.83
C GLU A 37 13.38 0.42 -1.09
N VAL A 38 13.28 1.60 -1.70
CA VAL A 38 12.37 2.66 -1.29
C VAL A 38 11.31 2.79 -2.37
N ARG A 39 10.04 2.68 -1.99
CA ARG A 39 8.91 2.77 -2.91
C ARG A 39 7.93 3.84 -2.49
N THR A 40 7.49 4.62 -3.47
CA THR A 40 6.41 5.58 -3.30
C THR A 40 5.09 4.98 -3.82
N VAL A 41 4.07 5.00 -2.96
CA VAL A 41 2.69 4.65 -3.25
C VAL A 41 1.88 5.94 -3.20
N VAL A 42 1.11 6.21 -4.25
CA VAL A 42 0.20 7.36 -4.30
C VAL A 42 -1.22 6.83 -4.25
N MET A 43 -2.00 7.37 -3.32
CA MET A 43 -3.44 7.16 -3.17
C MET A 43 -4.17 8.41 -3.63
N ASP A 44 -5.07 8.24 -4.59
CA ASP A 44 -5.96 9.29 -5.07
C ASP A 44 -7.35 9.07 -4.50
N LEU A 45 -7.81 10.02 -3.66
CA LEU A 45 -9.11 9.98 -3.01
C LEU A 45 -10.13 10.90 -3.69
N THR A 46 -9.86 11.43 -4.88
CA THR A 46 -10.75 12.39 -5.58
C THR A 46 -12.19 11.90 -5.65
N SER A 47 -12.39 10.63 -6.02
CA SER A 47 -13.73 10.02 -6.12
C SER A 47 -14.40 9.81 -4.76
N TYR A 48 -13.63 9.68 -3.68
CA TYR A 48 -14.13 9.42 -2.33
C TYR A 48 -14.50 10.70 -1.59
N LEU A 49 -13.78 11.80 -1.84
CA LEU A 49 -13.92 13.02 -1.06
C LEU A 49 -15.26 13.74 -1.25
N ALA A 50 -16.02 13.50 -2.33
CA ALA A 50 -17.38 14.03 -2.52
C ALA A 50 -17.58 15.54 -2.20
N GLY A 51 -16.55 16.37 -2.41
CA GLY A 51 -16.54 17.81 -2.09
C GLY A 51 -15.84 18.19 -0.77
N GLU A 52 -15.41 17.20 0.01
CA GLU A 52 -14.58 17.35 1.20
C GLU A 52 -13.08 17.44 0.88
N THR A 53 -12.28 17.72 1.90
CA THR A 53 -10.82 17.68 1.82
C THR A 53 -10.26 16.77 2.92
N ILE A 54 -9.02 16.31 2.72
CA ILE A 54 -8.29 15.58 3.75
C ILE A 54 -7.86 16.57 4.82
N SER A 55 -8.37 16.43 6.06
CA SER A 55 -8.01 17.29 7.18
C SER A 55 -6.72 16.84 7.86
N SER A 56 -6.51 15.52 7.98
CA SER A 56 -5.25 14.93 8.42
C SER A 56 -5.10 13.51 7.88
N ALA A 57 -3.85 13.04 7.81
CA ALA A 57 -3.56 11.64 7.56
C ALA A 57 -2.31 11.22 8.34
N THR A 58 -2.34 10.03 8.92
CA THR A 58 -1.23 9.44 9.68
C THR A 58 -0.96 8.03 9.18
N ALA A 59 0.31 7.64 9.13
CA ALA A 59 0.74 6.29 8.80
C ALA A 59 1.44 5.65 10.01
N ALA A 60 0.98 4.49 10.44
CA ALA A 60 1.64 3.65 11.41
C ALA A 60 2.25 2.45 10.69
N ALA A 61 3.56 2.24 10.83
CA ALA A 61 4.29 1.17 10.18
C ALA A 61 4.77 0.13 11.19
N GLU A 62 4.68 -1.14 10.80
CA GLU A 62 5.19 -2.30 11.53
C GLU A 62 5.99 -3.16 10.54
N GLY A 63 7.17 -3.64 10.96
CA GLY A 63 8.06 -4.42 10.08
C GLY A 63 8.60 -3.67 8.85
N CYS A 64 8.43 -2.34 8.80
CA CYS A 64 8.95 -1.46 7.76
C CYS A 64 9.04 -0.02 8.26
N THR A 65 9.64 0.86 7.46
CA THR A 65 9.61 2.32 7.65
C THR A 65 8.61 2.93 6.68
N ALA A 66 7.71 3.79 7.16
CA ALA A 66 6.82 4.57 6.30
C ALA A 66 6.85 6.06 6.66
N SER A 67 6.81 6.90 5.64
CA SER A 67 6.57 8.33 5.77
C SER A 67 5.42 8.76 4.87
N ILE A 68 4.69 9.78 5.31
CA ILE A 68 3.48 10.25 4.65
C ILE A 68 3.59 11.73 4.31
N ALA A 69 3.12 12.08 3.12
CA ALA A 69 2.88 13.46 2.71
C ALA A 69 1.45 13.55 2.18
N THR A 70 0.73 14.59 2.60
CA THR A 70 -0.68 14.78 2.27
C THR A 70 -0.84 16.08 1.51
N ALA A 71 -1.47 15.99 0.34
CA ALA A 71 -1.85 17.13 -0.47
C ALA A 71 -3.20 16.80 -1.11
N SER A 72 -4.30 17.14 -0.43
CA SER A 72 -5.67 16.80 -0.84
C SER A 72 -5.89 17.11 -2.33
N PRO A 73 -6.37 16.14 -3.15
CA PRO A 73 -7.01 14.87 -2.78
C PRO A 73 -6.04 13.66 -2.65
N LEU A 74 -4.74 13.91 -2.71
CA LEU A 74 -3.71 12.88 -2.80
C LEU A 74 -3.03 12.62 -1.44
N ILE A 75 -2.72 11.36 -1.21
CA ILE A 75 -1.82 10.92 -0.15
C ILE A 75 -0.65 10.19 -0.79
N THR A 76 0.56 10.62 -0.45
CA THR A 76 1.80 9.99 -0.87
C THR A 76 2.42 9.28 0.32
N LEU A 77 2.60 7.97 0.18
CA LEU A 77 3.21 7.11 1.18
C LEU A 77 4.55 6.62 0.63
N THR A 78 5.64 6.89 1.34
CA THR A 78 6.97 6.37 1.01
C THR A 78 7.32 5.27 1.99
N ILE A 79 7.52 4.05 1.49
CA ILE A 79 7.77 2.85 2.28
C ILE A 79 9.17 2.34 1.96
N SER A 80 9.91 1.94 2.98
CA SER A 80 11.27 1.41 2.88
C SER A 80 11.59 0.44 4.01
N ASN A 81 12.78 -0.16 3.98
CA ASN A 81 13.32 -1.00 5.04
C ASN A 81 12.35 -2.11 5.49
N ALA A 82 11.73 -2.81 4.54
CA ALA A 82 10.91 -3.98 4.87
C ALA A 82 11.79 -5.07 5.49
N THR A 83 11.56 -5.39 6.76
CA THR A 83 12.34 -6.37 7.51
C THR A 83 11.73 -7.77 7.48
N ALA A 84 10.42 -7.85 7.22
CA ALA A 84 9.65 -9.09 7.22
C ALA A 84 9.67 -9.78 5.85
N TYR A 85 10.14 -11.03 5.79
CA TYR A 85 10.05 -11.90 4.61
C TYR A 85 8.66 -12.56 4.46
N ASP A 86 7.84 -12.45 5.49
CA ASP A 86 6.45 -12.89 5.55
C ASP A 86 5.48 -11.69 5.48
N ILE A 87 4.20 -11.93 5.80
CA ILE A 87 3.09 -10.97 5.73
C ILE A 87 2.98 -10.07 6.98
N GLU A 88 3.95 -10.08 7.89
CA GLU A 88 3.86 -9.28 9.13
C GLU A 88 4.06 -7.79 8.90
N GLY A 89 4.82 -7.41 7.86
CA GLY A 89 5.01 -6.01 7.51
C GLY A 89 3.68 -5.36 7.10
N LYS A 90 3.32 -4.25 7.73
CA LYS A 90 2.10 -3.52 7.40
C LYS A 90 2.22 -2.03 7.65
N VAL A 91 1.50 -1.27 6.84
CA VAL A 91 1.29 0.17 7.04
C VAL A 91 -0.21 0.40 7.18
N THR A 92 -0.62 0.86 8.36
CA THR A 92 -1.99 1.29 8.62
C THR A 92 -2.08 2.80 8.44
N LEU A 93 -2.85 3.21 7.44
CA LEU A 93 -3.17 4.59 7.16
C LEU A 93 -4.48 4.96 7.86
N THR A 94 -4.47 6.05 8.62
CA THR A 94 -5.69 6.67 9.15
C THR A 94 -5.87 8.03 8.49
N ILE A 95 -7.01 8.25 7.85
CA ILE A 95 -7.34 9.47 7.12
C ILE A 95 -8.54 10.10 7.81
N THR A 96 -8.46 11.38 8.11
CA THR A 96 -9.61 12.16 8.61
C THR A 96 -9.99 13.18 7.56
N LEU A 97 -11.29 13.28 7.27
CA LEU A 97 -11.85 14.24 6.33
C LEU A 97 -12.26 15.54 7.04
N SER A 98 -12.54 16.59 6.28
CA SER A 98 -13.00 17.88 6.81
C SER A 98 -14.34 17.80 7.55
N GLY A 99 -15.25 16.88 7.18
CA GLY A 99 -16.50 16.63 7.88
C GLY A 99 -16.38 15.70 9.09
N GLY A 100 -15.16 15.26 9.43
CA GLY A 100 -14.89 14.45 10.62
C GLY A 100 -14.97 12.93 10.41
N GLU A 101 -15.28 12.47 9.20
CA GLU A 101 -15.20 11.03 8.89
C GLU A 101 -13.76 10.51 9.00
N VAL A 102 -13.62 9.32 9.58
CA VAL A 102 -12.33 8.63 9.74
C VAL A 102 -12.34 7.34 8.94
N ARG A 103 -11.38 7.24 8.01
CA ARG A 103 -11.12 6.05 7.20
C ARG A 103 -9.81 5.40 7.65
N LYS A 104 -9.79 4.07 7.66
CA LYS A 104 -8.59 3.28 7.92
C LYS A 104 -8.33 2.32 6.80
N ASP A 105 -7.17 2.42 6.17
CA ASP A 105 -6.70 1.47 5.16
C ASP A 105 -5.44 0.78 5.66
N THR A 106 -5.26 -0.47 5.28
CA THR A 106 -4.03 -1.23 5.58
C THR A 106 -3.40 -1.70 4.29
N ILE A 107 -2.09 -1.47 4.16
CA ILE A 107 -1.27 -1.97 3.07
C ILE A 107 -0.26 -2.93 3.69
N ARG A 108 -0.29 -4.20 3.27
CA ARG A 108 0.76 -5.16 3.66
C ARG A 108 2.05 -4.85 2.92
N VAL A 109 3.17 -5.06 3.57
CA VAL A 109 4.50 -4.85 3.04
C VAL A 109 5.30 -6.12 3.27
N ARG A 110 5.82 -6.71 2.19
CA ARG A 110 6.59 -7.94 2.27
C ARG A 110 7.89 -7.80 1.51
N ARG A 111 8.99 -8.26 2.12
CA ARG A 111 10.28 -8.33 1.45
C ARG A 111 10.28 -9.47 0.43
N ILE A 112 10.78 -9.20 -0.77
CA ILE A 112 10.99 -10.24 -1.78
C ILE A 112 12.20 -11.06 -1.33
N ASP A 113 11.97 -12.34 -1.06
CA ASP A 113 13.06 -13.30 -0.95
C ASP A 113 13.47 -13.76 -2.35
N ARG A 114 14.59 -13.23 -2.87
CA ARG A 114 15.11 -13.65 -4.18
C ARG A 114 15.53 -15.12 -4.18
N TYR A 115 15.96 -15.68 -3.05
CA TYR A 115 16.44 -17.07 -3.00
C TYR A 115 15.29 -18.08 -2.91
N ALA A 116 14.18 -17.75 -2.25
CA ALA A 116 12.98 -18.60 -2.28
C ALA A 116 12.16 -18.45 -3.57
N ALA A 117 12.19 -17.27 -4.22
CA ALA A 117 11.51 -17.05 -5.51
C ALA A 117 12.25 -17.67 -6.71
N GLU A 118 13.53 -18.04 -6.56
CA GLU A 118 14.34 -18.74 -7.55
C GLU A 118 14.28 -20.27 -7.45
N ASN A 119 13.44 -20.84 -6.58
CA ASN A 119 13.00 -22.22 -6.74
C ASN A 119 11.75 -22.24 -7.63
N PRO A 120 11.86 -22.36 -8.97
CA PRO A 120 10.75 -22.94 -9.70
C PRO A 120 10.58 -24.32 -9.08
N VAL A 121 9.46 -24.57 -8.42
CA VAL A 121 8.98 -25.94 -8.28
C VAL A 121 8.98 -26.46 -9.71
N SER A 122 9.93 -27.34 -9.99
CA SER A 122 10.07 -27.98 -11.29
C SER A 122 8.74 -28.68 -11.56
N ASP A 123 7.95 -28.18 -12.52
CA ASP A 123 6.71 -28.80 -13.01
C ASP A 123 6.98 -30.11 -13.78
N TYR A 124 7.99 -30.88 -13.37
CA TYR A 124 8.34 -32.20 -13.84
C TYR A 124 8.40 -33.18 -12.66
N THR A 125 7.22 -33.48 -12.09
CA THR A 125 6.93 -34.79 -11.48
C THR A 125 5.47 -35.11 -11.68
#